data_AF-A0A965A376-F1
#
_entry.id   AF-A0A965A376-F1
#
_cell.length_a   1.000
_cell.length_b   1.000
_cell.length_c   1.000
_cell.angle_alpha   90.00
_cell.angle_beta   90.00
_cell.angle_gamma   90.00
#
_symmetry.space_group_name_H-M   'P 1'
#
loop_
_entity.id
_entity.type
_entity.pdbx_description
1 polymer ?
#
loop_
_entity_poly.entity_id
_entity_poly.type
_entity_poly.pdbx_seq_one_letter_code
_entity_poly.pdbx_strand_id
1 'polypeptide(L)'
;MTSGERRTGRFLASLLGAALVASLLAVATPAGPAKAVGETLVTPAATRVVPNTSGAALSDDFNIAGYQSGDTLLTNVSLSGPSGTSFSIPTTTGLTLGFGYSTWTGRTDLSFTGNQANTNAALDSMTVSTGATSGTAILTVSTTLSTANTYYYSTTGHFYQAVSSSGITWTNANTAATGASYKGRPGYLVTITSPEEQNFLNNNVSGNNIWIGL
;
A
#
# COMPACT_ATOMS: atom_id res chain seq x y z
N MET A 1 49.06 30.21 -29.64
CA MET A 1 48.85 29.75 -28.24
C MET A 1 47.97 30.80 -27.58
N THR A 2 46.65 30.80 -27.84
CA THR A 2 45.57 30.04 -27.18
C THR A 2 45.24 30.55 -25.78
N SER A 3 43.97 30.93 -25.63
CA SER A 3 43.19 30.99 -24.39
C SER A 3 43.56 32.13 -23.45
N GLY A 4 42.63 32.95 -22.98
CA GLY A 4 41.24 32.63 -22.66
C GLY A 4 41.02 33.06 -21.22
N GLU A 5 40.36 34.21 -21.10
CA GLU A 5 39.58 34.71 -19.97
C GLU A 5 39.47 33.88 -18.66
N ARG A 6 39.56 34.63 -17.54
CA ARG A 6 38.58 34.75 -16.44
C ARG A 6 38.95 34.25 -15.03
N ARG A 7 38.65 35.19 -14.11
CA ARG A 7 38.08 35.05 -12.75
C ARG A 7 39.07 34.90 -11.57
N THR A 8 39.45 36.05 -11.02
CA THR A 8 39.81 36.22 -9.62
C THR A 8 38.55 36.17 -8.75
N GLY A 9 38.33 35.05 -8.05
CA GLY A 9 37.37 34.95 -6.95
C GLY A 9 38.08 35.10 -5.62
N ARG A 10 37.68 36.10 -4.81
CA ARG A 10 38.09 36.26 -3.41
C ARG A 10 36.96 35.80 -2.49
N PHE A 11 37.31 35.17 -1.37
CA PHE A 11 36.41 34.80 -0.27
C PHE A 11 35.76 36.04 0.38
N LEU A 12 34.52 35.90 0.87
CA LEU A 12 34.02 36.39 2.17
C LEU A 12 32.58 35.89 2.43
N ALA A 13 32.33 35.43 3.66
CA ALA A 13 31.04 34.95 4.16
C ALA A 13 30.11 36.10 4.60
N SER A 14 28.78 35.92 4.47
CA SER A 14 27.77 36.71 5.19
C SER A 14 26.49 35.88 5.37
N LEU A 15 25.83 36.10 6.51
CA LEU A 15 24.89 35.22 7.22
C LEU A 15 23.40 35.63 7.00
N LEU A 16 22.48 34.69 7.30
CA LEU A 16 21.01 34.79 7.49
C LEU A 16 20.07 34.69 6.27
N GLY A 17 19.19 33.67 6.33
CA GLY A 17 17.97 33.52 5.57
C GLY A 17 17.48 32.07 5.60
N ALA A 18 16.71 31.70 6.62
CA ALA A 18 16.22 30.35 6.86
C ALA A 18 15.51 29.74 5.63
N ALA A 19 16.13 28.73 4.99
CA ALA A 19 15.43 27.87 4.05
C ALA A 19 14.73 26.76 4.84
N LEU A 20 13.49 27.04 5.25
CA LEU A 20 12.60 26.07 5.85
C LEU A 20 12.12 25.10 4.75
N VAL A 21 12.96 24.16 4.32
CA VAL A 21 12.51 23.10 3.39
C VAL A 21 11.80 22.05 4.22
N ALA A 22 10.49 21.96 4.02
CA ALA A 22 9.62 20.90 4.48
C ALA A 22 9.91 19.60 3.74
N SER A 23 10.03 18.47 4.44
CA SER A 23 9.67 17.21 3.80
C SER A 23 8.14 17.23 3.69
N LEU A 24 7.64 17.39 2.47
CA LEU A 24 6.21 17.39 2.18
C LEU A 24 5.78 15.93 2.00
N LEU A 25 4.78 15.48 2.76
CA LEU A 25 4.14 14.19 2.53
C LEU A 25 2.93 14.40 1.64
N ALA A 26 2.97 13.96 0.39
CA ALA A 26 1.79 13.95 -0.48
C ALA A 26 1.03 12.64 -0.29
N VAL A 27 -0.29 12.70 -0.05
CA VAL A 27 -1.13 11.49 -0.01
C VAL A 27 -1.80 11.29 -1.37
N ALA A 28 -1.71 10.08 -1.94
CA ALA A 28 -2.33 9.74 -3.22
C ALA A 28 -3.29 8.55 -3.08
N THR A 29 -4.45 8.61 -3.75
CA THR A 29 -5.43 7.50 -3.80
C THR A 29 -5.47 6.88 -5.19
N PRO A 30 -5.15 5.58 -5.38
CA PRO A 30 -5.52 4.87 -6.58
C PRO A 30 -6.99 4.44 -6.48
N ALA A 31 -7.80 4.82 -7.47
CA ALA A 31 -9.21 4.46 -7.54
C ALA A 31 -9.38 2.94 -7.77
N GLY A 32 -9.97 2.23 -6.80
CA GLY A 32 -10.48 0.87 -7.00
C GLY A 32 -11.88 0.90 -7.62
N PRO A 33 -12.33 -0.16 -8.32
CA PRO A 33 -13.69 -0.21 -8.84
C PRO A 33 -14.68 -0.32 -7.68
N ALA A 34 -15.43 0.76 -7.45
CA ALA A 34 -16.53 0.87 -6.50
C ALA A 34 -17.67 -0.08 -6.89
N LYS A 35 -18.23 -0.82 -5.92
CA LYS A 35 -19.46 -1.60 -6.14
C LYS A 35 -20.69 -0.96 -5.51
N ALA A 36 -20.56 0.16 -4.81
CA ALA A 36 -21.69 0.98 -4.39
C ALA A 36 -21.54 2.44 -4.87
N VAL A 37 -22.65 3.02 -5.34
CA VAL A 37 -22.78 4.46 -5.57
C VAL A 37 -22.56 5.15 -4.21
N GLY A 38 -21.35 5.68 -3.94
CA GLY A 38 -21.06 6.43 -2.72
C GLY A 38 -19.83 6.02 -1.90
N GLU A 39 -19.04 5.03 -2.31
CA GLU A 39 -17.75 4.74 -1.65
C GLU A 39 -16.76 5.90 -1.85
N THR A 40 -16.20 6.41 -0.76
CA THR A 40 -15.20 7.49 -0.81
C THR A 40 -14.04 7.22 0.14
N LEU A 41 -12.87 7.72 -0.24
CA LEU A 41 -11.70 7.84 0.62
C LEU A 41 -11.22 9.30 0.53
N VAL A 42 -11.41 10.05 1.60
CA VAL A 42 -10.84 11.38 1.76
C VAL A 42 -9.47 11.22 2.42
N THR A 43 -8.46 11.83 1.81
CA THR A 43 -7.11 11.88 2.36
C THR A 43 -6.82 13.25 2.95
N PRO A 44 -6.08 13.31 4.06
CA PRO A 44 -5.61 14.56 4.63
C PRO A 44 -4.81 15.43 3.66
N ALA A 45 -4.72 16.72 4.00
CA ALA A 45 -3.81 17.63 3.34
C ALA A 45 -2.34 17.20 3.56
N ALA A 46 -1.48 17.61 2.64
CA ALA A 46 -0.06 17.31 2.74
C ALA A 46 0.56 17.97 3.98
N THR A 47 1.23 17.17 4.81
CA THR A 47 1.84 17.64 6.06
C THR A 47 3.35 17.82 5.89
N ARG A 48 3.90 18.83 6.58
CA ARG A 48 5.35 19.03 6.70
C ARG A 48 5.87 18.26 7.91
N VAL A 49 6.84 17.38 7.69
CA VAL A 49 7.58 16.71 8.77
C VAL A 49 9.05 17.13 8.72
N VAL A 50 9.64 17.40 9.88
CA VAL A 50 11.05 17.79 9.97
C VAL A 50 11.92 16.53 9.79
N PRO A 51 13.08 16.58 9.11
CA PRO A 51 14.03 15.46 9.10
C PRO A 51 14.45 15.04 10.52
N ASN A 52 14.80 13.77 10.70
CA ASN A 52 15.12 13.16 12.01
C ASN A 52 13.96 13.23 13.03
N THR A 53 12.72 13.18 12.57
CA THR A 53 11.56 13.10 13.46
C THR A 53 11.17 11.64 13.68
N SER A 54 10.83 11.27 14.91
CA SER A 54 10.25 9.97 15.24
C SER A 54 8.78 10.13 15.59
N GLY A 55 7.90 9.35 14.97
CA GLY A 55 6.50 9.23 15.37
C GLY A 55 5.66 10.50 15.20
N ALA A 56 5.91 11.33 14.19
CA ALA A 56 5.07 12.47 13.88
C ALA A 56 3.67 12.01 13.45
N ALA A 57 2.62 12.50 14.11
CA ALA A 57 1.24 12.25 13.67
C ALA A 57 1.02 12.82 12.26
N LEU A 58 0.29 12.08 11.42
CA LEU A 58 0.03 12.51 10.05
C LEU A 58 -1.17 13.44 9.96
N SER A 59 -2.32 12.99 10.43
CA SER A 59 -3.60 13.72 10.48
C SER A 59 -4.69 12.80 11.04
N ASP A 60 -5.78 13.41 11.49
CA ASP A 60 -7.05 12.83 11.94
C ASP A 60 -8.20 12.99 10.92
N ASP A 61 -7.88 13.32 9.67
CA ASP A 61 -8.85 13.61 8.60
C ASP A 61 -9.00 12.45 7.58
N PHE A 62 -8.47 11.25 7.84
CA PHE A 62 -8.73 10.13 6.96
C PHE A 62 -10.20 9.71 7.11
N ASN A 63 -10.93 9.74 6.00
CA ASN A 63 -12.34 9.34 6.03
C ASN A 63 -12.67 8.39 4.89
N ILE A 64 -12.79 7.12 5.23
CA ILE A 64 -13.41 6.09 4.40
C ILE A 64 -14.90 6.06 4.71
N ALA A 65 -15.73 6.19 3.68
CA ALA A 65 -17.18 6.15 3.79
C ALA A 65 -17.83 5.32 2.66
N GLY A 66 -19.12 5.00 2.85
CA GLY A 66 -19.94 4.30 1.85
C GLY A 66 -19.99 2.77 1.99
N TYR A 67 -19.31 2.19 2.99
CA TYR A 67 -19.36 0.76 3.27
C TYR A 67 -20.46 0.42 4.30
N GLN A 68 -21.01 -0.78 4.18
CA GLN A 68 -22.10 -1.27 5.02
C GLN A 68 -21.60 -1.83 6.35
N SER A 69 -22.49 -1.85 7.34
CA SER A 69 -22.23 -2.56 8.60
C SER A 69 -22.10 -4.06 8.32
N GLY A 70 -20.92 -4.62 8.54
CA GLY A 70 -20.57 -6.02 8.25
C GLY A 70 -19.55 -6.18 7.12
N ASP A 71 -19.29 -5.12 6.35
CA ASP A 71 -18.25 -5.15 5.33
C ASP A 71 -16.87 -5.29 5.97
N THR A 72 -16.07 -6.19 5.40
CA THR A 72 -14.63 -6.28 5.68
C THR A 72 -13.89 -5.60 4.55
N LEU A 73 -13.11 -4.59 4.90
CA LEU A 73 -12.27 -3.84 3.97
C LEU A 73 -10.88 -4.47 3.91
N LEU A 74 -10.30 -4.50 2.73
CA LEU A 74 -8.88 -4.74 2.49
C LEU A 74 -8.23 -3.38 2.23
N THR A 75 -7.29 -3.00 3.09
CA THR A 75 -6.58 -1.73 3.02
C THR A 75 -5.09 -1.97 2.81
N ASN A 76 -4.52 -1.28 1.83
CA ASN A 76 -3.09 -1.25 1.57
C ASN A 76 -2.57 0.16 1.78
N VAL A 77 -1.47 0.25 2.52
CA VAL A 77 -0.75 1.48 2.79
C VAL A 77 0.67 1.31 2.30
N SER A 78 1.15 2.20 1.45
CA SER A 78 2.55 2.23 1.03
C SER A 78 3.13 3.63 1.20
N LEU A 79 4.43 3.68 1.48
CA LEU A 79 5.19 4.89 1.69
C LEU A 79 6.45 4.82 0.85
N SER A 80 6.59 5.79 -0.05
CA SER A 80 7.84 6.06 -0.75
C SER A 80 8.42 7.37 -0.25
N GLY A 81 9.74 7.54 -0.28
CA GLY A 81 10.38 8.76 0.19
C GLY A 81 11.87 8.59 0.42
N PRO A 82 12.51 9.60 1.03
CA PRO A 82 13.92 9.55 1.40
C PRO A 82 14.24 8.36 2.32
N SER A 83 15.50 7.94 2.32
CA SER A 83 15.96 6.84 3.18
C SER A 83 15.69 7.13 4.66
N GLY A 84 15.29 6.07 5.38
CA GLY A 84 14.90 6.17 6.79
C GLY A 84 13.48 6.68 7.02
N THR A 85 12.68 6.91 5.97
CA THR A 85 11.26 7.22 6.12
C THR A 85 10.46 5.93 6.34
N SER A 86 9.62 5.89 7.37
CA SER A 86 8.73 4.77 7.67
C SER A 86 7.45 5.27 8.35
N PHE A 87 6.38 4.49 8.30
CA PHE A 87 5.15 4.76 9.05
C PHE A 87 4.88 3.68 10.09
N SER A 88 4.03 4.01 11.05
CA SER A 88 3.47 3.08 12.03
C SER A 88 1.97 3.29 12.20
N ILE A 89 1.24 2.21 12.50
CA ILE A 89 -0.19 2.21 12.86
C ILE A 89 -0.34 1.75 14.32
N PRO A 90 -0.45 2.67 15.29
CA PRO A 90 -0.59 2.34 16.71
C PRO A 90 -1.95 1.73 17.06
N THR A 91 -3.04 2.19 16.41
CA THR A 91 -4.39 1.68 16.68
C THR A 91 -4.71 0.49 15.77
N THR A 92 -4.77 -0.71 16.36
CA THR A 92 -4.93 -1.98 15.62
C THR A 92 -6.17 -2.76 16.02
N THR A 93 -7.04 -2.15 16.83
CA THR A 93 -8.26 -2.78 17.34
C THR A 93 -9.16 -3.26 16.20
N GLY A 94 -9.47 -4.56 16.20
CA GLY A 94 -10.33 -5.17 15.19
C GLY A 94 -9.76 -5.16 13.78
N LEU A 95 -8.44 -5.06 13.64
CA LEU A 95 -7.72 -5.24 12.38
C LEU A 95 -6.97 -6.57 12.36
N THR A 96 -6.75 -7.10 11.15
CA THR A 96 -5.93 -8.29 10.92
C THR A 96 -4.85 -7.97 9.90
N LEU A 97 -3.58 -8.22 10.22
CA LEU A 97 -2.49 -8.07 9.26
C LEU A 97 -2.67 -9.00 8.06
N GLY A 98 -2.35 -8.51 6.87
CA GLY A 98 -2.21 -9.31 5.68
C GLY A 98 -1.07 -10.32 5.81
N PHE A 99 -1.10 -11.38 5.01
CA PHE A 99 -0.06 -12.39 5.02
C PHE A 99 1.32 -11.79 4.71
N GLY A 100 2.35 -12.27 5.41
CA GLY A 100 3.73 -11.77 5.26
C GLY A 100 4.07 -10.58 6.16
N TYR A 101 3.09 -9.96 6.82
CA TYR A 101 3.33 -8.91 7.81
C TYR A 101 3.22 -9.44 9.24
N SER A 102 4.14 -8.99 10.09
CA SER A 102 4.20 -9.36 11.51
C SER A 102 4.22 -8.17 12.47
N THR A 103 4.30 -6.95 11.95
CA THR A 103 4.36 -5.71 12.74
C THR A 103 3.65 -4.56 12.05
N TRP A 104 3.09 -3.67 12.86
CA TRP A 104 2.40 -2.44 12.44
C TRP A 104 3.33 -1.21 12.46
N THR A 105 4.57 -1.37 12.90
CA THR A 105 5.49 -0.24 13.16
C THR A 105 6.70 -0.25 12.25
N GLY A 106 7.18 0.93 11.86
CA GLY A 106 8.42 1.08 11.09
C GLY A 106 8.34 0.46 9.69
N ARG A 107 7.18 0.57 9.03
CA ARG A 107 6.90 -0.03 7.73
C ARG A 107 7.03 0.97 6.59
N THR A 108 7.33 0.48 5.39
CA THR A 108 7.19 1.21 4.11
C THR A 108 6.02 0.69 3.29
N ASP A 109 5.48 -0.46 3.67
CA ASP A 109 4.32 -1.09 3.07
C ASP A 109 3.61 -1.94 4.13
N LEU A 110 2.28 -1.97 4.04
CA LEU A 110 1.43 -2.76 4.92
C LEU A 110 0.10 -3.07 4.23
N SER A 111 -0.38 -4.29 4.40
CA SER A 111 -1.74 -4.69 4.03
C SER A 111 -2.44 -5.20 5.28
N PHE A 112 -3.72 -4.88 5.43
CA PHE A 112 -4.54 -5.38 6.51
C PHE A 112 -6.02 -5.38 6.16
N THR A 113 -6.82 -6.06 6.97
CA THR A 113 -8.28 -6.05 6.89
C THR A 113 -8.91 -5.52 8.17
N GLY A 114 -10.10 -4.92 8.04
CA GLY A 114 -10.88 -4.35 9.15
C GLY A 114 -12.23 -3.82 8.67
N ASN A 115 -13.13 -3.48 9.59
CA ASN A 115 -14.35 -2.75 9.24
C ASN A 115 -14.07 -1.26 9.02
N GLN A 116 -15.01 -0.51 8.43
CA GLN A 116 -14.82 0.92 8.12
C GLN A 116 -14.37 1.77 9.32
N ALA A 117 -15.02 1.60 10.48
CA ALA A 117 -14.72 2.40 11.66
C ALA A 117 -13.30 2.14 12.20
N ASN A 118 -12.91 0.87 12.30
CA ASN A 118 -11.58 0.47 12.75
C ASN A 118 -10.50 0.90 11.76
N THR A 119 -10.77 0.80 10.44
CA THR A 119 -9.82 1.25 9.42
C THR A 119 -9.61 2.77 9.49
N ASN A 120 -10.65 3.58 9.66
CA ASN A 120 -10.48 5.03 9.85
C ASN A 120 -9.66 5.32 11.12
N ALA A 121 -10.03 4.73 12.26
CA ALA A 121 -9.29 4.91 13.52
C ALA A 121 -7.80 4.50 13.40
N ALA A 122 -7.51 3.48 12.60
CA ALA A 122 -6.15 3.05 12.31
C ALA A 122 -5.38 4.09 11.48
N LEU A 123 -5.99 4.56 10.38
CA LEU A 123 -5.40 5.57 9.49
C LEU A 123 -5.18 6.91 10.21
N ASP A 124 -6.13 7.35 11.03
CA ASP A 124 -6.01 8.58 11.83
C ASP A 124 -4.94 8.48 12.93
N SER A 125 -4.66 7.26 13.41
CA SER A 125 -3.59 7.03 14.38
C SER A 125 -2.19 7.02 13.76
N MET A 126 -2.08 7.07 12.43
CA MET A 126 -0.82 6.87 11.75
C MET A 126 0.23 7.90 12.14
N THR A 127 1.44 7.38 12.35
CA THR A 127 2.62 8.20 12.58
C THR A 127 3.68 7.94 11.52
N VAL A 128 4.51 8.93 11.25
CA VAL A 128 5.66 8.83 10.34
C VAL A 128 6.94 9.17 11.08
N SER A 129 7.98 8.40 10.78
CA SER A 129 9.36 8.68 11.19
C SER A 129 10.18 9.00 9.95
N THR A 130 11.08 9.97 10.04
CA THR A 130 11.90 10.47 8.94
C THR A 130 13.38 10.33 9.27
N GLY A 131 14.18 10.01 8.25
CA GLY A 131 15.64 10.01 8.35
C GLY A 131 16.25 11.41 8.25
N ALA A 132 17.58 11.47 8.14
CA ALA A 132 18.33 12.71 8.00
C ALA A 132 18.18 13.37 6.62
N THR A 133 17.78 12.60 5.60
CA THR A 133 17.66 13.07 4.23
C THR A 133 16.32 13.77 4.01
N SER A 134 16.37 15.04 3.62
CA SER A 134 15.19 15.81 3.23
C SER A 134 14.67 15.39 1.86
N GLY A 135 13.35 15.45 1.66
CA GLY A 135 12.72 15.22 0.37
C GLY A 135 11.21 14.99 0.50
N THR A 136 10.55 14.77 -0.63
CA THR A 136 9.11 14.46 -0.65
C THR A 136 8.91 12.98 -0.34
N ALA A 137 8.07 12.69 0.64
CA ALA A 137 7.54 11.36 0.84
C ALA A 137 6.13 11.30 0.23
N ILE A 138 5.70 10.12 -0.22
CA ILE A 138 4.36 9.90 -0.75
C ILE A 138 3.76 8.72 -0.01
N LEU A 139 2.68 8.98 0.72
CA LEU A 139 1.85 7.95 1.34
C LEU A 139 0.70 7.61 0.39
N THR A 140 0.56 6.35 0.04
CA THR A 140 -0.54 5.87 -0.79
C THR A 140 -1.43 4.99 0.05
N VAL A 141 -2.72 5.31 0.13
CA VAL A 141 -3.72 4.50 0.81
C VAL A 141 -4.74 4.04 -0.22
N SER A 142 -5.02 2.75 -0.23
CA SER A 142 -6.07 2.17 -1.05
C SER A 142 -6.91 1.23 -0.21
N THR A 143 -8.22 1.36 -0.32
CA THR A 143 -9.17 0.51 0.40
C THR A 143 -10.19 -0.02 -0.58
N THR A 144 -10.59 -1.27 -0.37
CA THR A 144 -11.58 -1.94 -1.21
C THR A 144 -12.28 -3.02 -0.41
N LEU A 145 -13.46 -3.46 -0.84
CA LEU A 145 -14.11 -4.62 -0.24
C LEU A 145 -13.23 -5.86 -0.35
N SER A 146 -13.05 -6.54 0.77
CA SER A 146 -12.55 -7.90 0.81
C SER A 146 -13.64 -8.82 0.26
N THR A 147 -13.27 -9.71 -0.65
CA THR A 147 -14.21 -10.66 -1.26
C THR A 147 -13.97 -12.03 -0.66
N ALA A 148 -15.05 -12.72 -0.26
CA ALA A 148 -14.96 -14.08 0.24
C ALA A 148 -14.23 -14.99 -0.77
N ASN A 149 -13.42 -15.91 -0.26
CA ASN A 149 -12.62 -16.84 -1.07
C ASN A 149 -11.69 -16.15 -2.10
N THR A 150 -11.32 -14.88 -1.85
CA THR A 150 -10.32 -14.15 -2.63
C THR A 150 -9.24 -13.64 -1.70
N TYR A 151 -7.99 -14.00 -1.97
CA TYR A 151 -6.87 -13.74 -1.09
C TYR A 151 -5.89 -12.80 -1.79
N TYR A 152 -5.51 -11.72 -1.13
CA TYR A 152 -4.56 -10.74 -1.66
C TYR A 152 -3.17 -11.02 -1.13
N TYR A 153 -2.19 -11.16 -2.02
CA TYR A 153 -0.78 -11.22 -1.65
C TYR A 153 -0.12 -9.88 -1.97
N SER A 154 0.19 -9.10 -0.94
CA SER A 154 0.68 -7.74 -1.09
C SER A 154 2.05 -7.65 -1.74
N THR A 155 2.90 -8.66 -1.55
CA THR A 155 4.26 -8.70 -2.13
C THR A 155 4.23 -8.69 -3.65
N THR A 156 3.25 -9.36 -4.28
CA THR A 156 3.09 -9.38 -5.74
C THR A 156 1.97 -8.46 -6.23
N GLY A 157 1.10 -8.02 -5.33
CA GLY A 157 -0.08 -7.21 -5.65
C GLY A 157 -1.18 -8.01 -6.38
N HIS A 158 -1.13 -9.34 -6.32
CA HIS A 158 -2.09 -10.22 -6.98
C HIS A 158 -3.21 -10.67 -6.04
N PHE A 159 -4.36 -10.97 -6.66
CA PHE A 159 -5.48 -11.63 -6.00
C PHE A 159 -5.55 -13.08 -6.48
N TYR A 160 -5.76 -14.00 -5.53
CA TYR A 160 -5.80 -15.43 -5.76
C TYR A 160 -7.16 -15.96 -5.33
N GLN A 161 -7.74 -16.85 -6.13
CA GLN A 161 -9.01 -17.49 -5.84
C GLN A 161 -8.93 -18.96 -6.24
N ALA A 162 -9.26 -19.87 -5.32
CA ALA A 162 -9.50 -21.25 -5.67
C ALA A 162 -10.88 -21.41 -6.30
N VAL A 163 -10.93 -22.01 -7.48
CA VAL A 163 -12.17 -22.36 -8.18
C VAL A 163 -12.26 -23.88 -8.26
N SER A 164 -13.24 -24.46 -7.56
CA SER A 164 -13.50 -25.90 -7.60
C SER A 164 -14.38 -26.25 -8.79
N SER A 165 -13.89 -27.11 -9.67
CA SER A 165 -14.68 -27.68 -10.77
C SER A 165 -14.27 -29.14 -10.98
N SER A 166 -15.20 -30.06 -10.73
CA SER A 166 -14.92 -31.50 -10.82
C SER A 166 -14.70 -31.92 -12.28
N GLY A 167 -13.61 -32.65 -12.54
CA GLY A 167 -13.30 -33.19 -13.86
C GLY A 167 -12.89 -32.15 -14.91
N ILE A 168 -12.61 -30.90 -14.52
CA ILE A 168 -12.19 -29.87 -15.45
C ILE A 168 -10.80 -30.20 -16.02
N THR A 169 -10.65 -30.11 -17.34
CA THR A 169 -9.35 -30.23 -18.00
C THR A 169 -8.54 -28.95 -17.82
N TRP A 170 -7.21 -29.04 -17.93
CA TRP A 170 -6.35 -27.85 -17.86
C TRP A 170 -6.75 -26.79 -18.90
N THR A 171 -7.01 -27.19 -20.15
CA THR A 171 -7.40 -26.26 -21.22
C THR A 171 -8.68 -25.51 -20.88
N ASN A 172 -9.70 -26.20 -20.37
CA ASN A 172 -10.96 -25.57 -19.99
C ASN A 172 -10.79 -24.67 -18.75
N ALA A 173 -9.94 -25.08 -17.79
CA ALA A 173 -9.59 -24.25 -16.64
C ALA A 173 -8.86 -22.97 -17.05
N ASN A 174 -7.93 -23.06 -18.00
CA ASN A 174 -7.22 -21.91 -18.54
C ASN A 174 -8.14 -20.95 -19.30
N THR A 175 -9.03 -21.46 -20.16
CA THR A 175 -10.04 -20.64 -20.84
C THR A 175 -11.00 -19.96 -19.85
N ALA A 176 -11.43 -20.68 -18.80
CA ALA A 176 -12.28 -20.10 -17.76
C ALA A 176 -11.56 -18.99 -16.98
N ALA A 177 -10.28 -19.20 -16.64
CA ALA A 177 -9.48 -18.22 -15.92
C ALA A 177 -9.22 -16.95 -16.75
N THR A 178 -8.89 -17.08 -18.04
CA THR A 178 -8.65 -15.94 -18.93
C THR A 178 -9.93 -15.19 -19.31
N GLY A 179 -11.08 -15.85 -19.29
CA GLY A 179 -12.40 -15.23 -19.43
C GLY A 179 -12.91 -14.53 -18.16
N ALA A 180 -12.30 -14.79 -17.01
CA ALA A 180 -12.67 -14.14 -15.76
C ALA A 180 -12.05 -12.74 -15.65
N SER A 181 -12.68 -11.89 -14.85
CA SER A 181 -12.10 -10.61 -14.45
C SER A 181 -12.40 -10.33 -12.98
N TYR A 182 -11.46 -9.69 -12.31
CA TYR A 182 -11.63 -9.24 -10.94
C TYR A 182 -11.12 -7.83 -10.80
N LYS A 183 -11.97 -6.93 -10.31
CA LYS A 183 -11.68 -5.50 -10.14
C LYS A 183 -11.07 -4.86 -11.41
N GLY A 184 -11.64 -5.20 -12.57
CA GLY A 184 -11.23 -4.67 -13.88
C GLY A 184 -9.93 -5.26 -14.43
N ARG A 185 -9.31 -6.24 -13.74
CA ARG A 185 -8.12 -6.95 -14.21
C ARG A 185 -8.50 -8.32 -14.78
N PRO A 186 -7.96 -8.72 -15.94
CA PRO A 186 -8.19 -10.04 -16.50
C PRO A 186 -7.56 -11.13 -15.60
N GLY A 187 -8.21 -12.29 -15.53
CA GLY A 187 -7.72 -13.46 -14.81
C GLY A 187 -6.73 -14.30 -15.63
N TYR A 188 -6.04 -15.21 -14.94
CA TYR A 188 -5.18 -16.24 -15.52
C TYR A 188 -4.95 -17.36 -14.50
N LEU A 189 -4.53 -18.54 -14.94
CA LEU A 189 -4.08 -19.59 -14.02
C LEU A 189 -2.78 -19.15 -13.35
N VAL A 190 -2.70 -19.29 -12.03
CA VAL A 190 -1.54 -18.83 -11.25
C VAL A 190 -0.23 -19.43 -11.75
N THR A 191 0.81 -18.61 -11.85
CA THR A 191 2.20 -19.03 -12.02
C THR A 191 2.93 -18.70 -10.73
N ILE A 192 3.44 -19.72 -10.04
CA ILE A 192 4.10 -19.55 -8.74
C ILE A 192 5.57 -19.23 -8.98
N THR A 193 6.01 -18.06 -8.54
CA THR A 193 7.32 -17.50 -8.85
C THR A 193 8.29 -17.48 -7.66
N SER A 194 7.80 -17.77 -6.45
CA SER A 194 8.62 -17.77 -5.23
C SER A 194 8.14 -18.78 -4.17
N PRO A 195 9.03 -19.26 -3.29
CA PRO A 195 8.64 -20.07 -2.14
C PRO A 195 7.67 -19.37 -1.18
N GLU A 196 7.77 -18.06 -1.03
CA GLU A 196 6.89 -17.26 -0.18
C GLU A 196 5.48 -17.18 -0.77
N GLU A 197 5.36 -17.05 -2.09
CA GLU A 197 4.08 -17.15 -2.80
C GLU A 197 3.47 -18.55 -2.66
N GLN A 198 4.28 -19.61 -2.77
CA GLN A 198 3.80 -20.98 -2.51
C GLN A 198 3.27 -21.11 -1.07
N ASN A 199 3.97 -20.55 -0.08
CA ASN A 199 3.55 -20.59 1.32
C ASN A 199 2.26 -19.79 1.53
N PHE A 200 2.12 -18.63 0.89
CA PHE A 200 0.87 -17.85 0.89
C PHE A 200 -0.30 -18.71 0.40
N LEU A 201 -0.13 -19.37 -0.75
CA LEU A 201 -1.16 -20.23 -1.33
C LEU A 201 -1.53 -21.38 -0.39
N ASN A 202 -0.56 -22.08 0.18
CA ASN A 202 -0.80 -23.21 1.08
C ASN A 202 -1.61 -22.82 2.34
N ASN A 203 -1.41 -21.60 2.86
CA ASN A 203 -2.09 -21.14 4.08
C ASN A 203 -3.48 -20.55 3.84
N ASN A 204 -3.74 -20.03 2.64
CA ASN A 204 -4.95 -19.26 2.35
C ASN A 204 -5.88 -19.95 1.36
N VAL A 205 -5.34 -20.72 0.42
CA VAL A 205 -6.10 -21.33 -0.65
C VAL A 205 -6.34 -22.80 -0.33
N SER A 206 -7.58 -23.15 -0.02
CA SER A 206 -7.97 -24.55 0.21
C SER A 206 -8.14 -25.30 -1.10
N GLY A 207 -7.36 -26.36 -1.31
CA GLY A 207 -7.55 -27.29 -2.42
C GLY A 207 -6.37 -28.24 -2.61
N ASN A 208 -6.65 -29.43 -3.13
CA ASN A 208 -5.62 -30.42 -3.51
C ASN A 208 -5.62 -30.56 -5.03
N ASN A 209 -4.45 -30.74 -5.64
CA ASN A 209 -4.30 -31.00 -7.07
C ASN A 209 -4.96 -29.92 -7.97
N ILE A 210 -4.58 -28.66 -7.75
CA ILE A 210 -5.14 -27.49 -8.43
C ILE A 210 -4.38 -27.24 -9.75
N TRP A 211 -5.09 -26.89 -10.83
CA TRP A 211 -4.46 -26.46 -12.08
C TRP A 211 -3.76 -25.10 -11.92
N ILE A 212 -2.53 -25.02 -12.43
CA ILE A 212 -1.70 -23.81 -12.46
C ILE A 212 -1.20 -23.55 -13.89
N GLY A 213 -0.77 -22.33 -14.17
CA GLY A 213 -0.30 -21.87 -15.48
C GLY A 213 1.21 -22.02 -15.64
N LEU A 214 1.71 -23.26 -15.63
CA LEU A 214 3.12 -23.58 -15.91
C LEU A 214 3.52 -23.24 -17.35
#